data_AF-A0AAU6LMU0-F1
#
_entry.id   AF-A0AAU6LMU0-F1
#
_cell.length_a   1.000
_cell.length_b   1.000
_cell.length_c   1.000
_cell.angle_alpha   90.00
_cell.angle_beta   90.00
_cell.angle_gamma   90.00
#
_symmetry.space_group_name_H-M   'P 1'
#
loop_
_entity.id
_entity.type
_entity.pdbx_description
1 polymer ?
#
loop_
_entity_poly.entity_id
_entity_poly.type
_entity_poly.pdbx_seq_one_letter_code
_entity_poly.pdbx_strand_id
1 'polypeptide(L)' 'MAEQNEEIAADRVLSVEEGVAIKQRVTAKKALKTWRWMGNFGDPAEAAAVANSNPPCLAGEVIFTINGSLTPAWMFF' A
#
# COMPACT_ATOMS: atom_id res chain seq x y z
N MET A 1 0.00 31.23 -1.29
CA MET A 1 -1.24 30.96 -2.05
C MET A 1 -2.02 29.96 -1.21
N ALA A 2 -3.03 30.41 -0.48
CA ALA A 2 -3.82 29.52 0.36
C ALA A 2 -4.67 28.62 -0.53
N GLU A 3 -4.59 27.30 -0.36
CA GLU A 3 -5.55 26.36 -0.95
C GLU A 3 -6.93 26.71 -0.40
N GLN A 4 -7.80 27.22 -1.26
CA GLN A 4 -9.21 27.39 -0.92
C GLN A 4 -9.80 25.99 -0.82
N ASN A 5 -10.23 25.62 0.39
CA ASN A 5 -10.96 24.39 0.64
C ASN A 5 -12.39 24.60 0.14
N GLU A 6 -12.59 24.54 -1.18
CA GLU A 6 -13.92 24.58 -1.78
C GLU A 6 -14.73 23.40 -1.24
N GLU A 7 -15.85 23.71 -0.60
CA GLU A 7 -16.75 22.72 -0.04
C GLU A 7 -17.38 21.93 -1.19
N ILE A 8 -16.99 20.66 -1.35
CA ILE A 8 -17.46 19.82 -2.43
C ILE A 8 -18.87 19.32 -2.08
N ALA A 9 -19.87 19.72 -2.86
CA ALA A 9 -21.24 19.24 -2.72
C ALA A 9 -21.30 17.69 -2.81
N ALA A 10 -22.05 17.07 -1.90
CA ALA A 10 -22.09 15.61 -1.75
C ALA A 10 -22.66 14.86 -2.98
N ASP A 11 -23.47 15.55 -3.78
CA ASP A 11 -24.13 15.06 -5.00
C ASP A 11 -23.37 15.42 -6.29
N ARG A 12 -22.20 16.06 -6.18
CA ARG A 12 -21.38 16.40 -7.34
C ARG A 12 -20.92 15.14 -8.07
N VAL A 13 -21.19 15.10 -9.36
CA VAL A 13 -20.70 14.06 -10.27
C VAL A 13 -19.38 14.49 -10.89
N LEU A 14 -18.45 13.54 -11.05
CA LEU A 14 -17.16 13.76 -11.69
C LEU A 14 -17.34 14.02 -13.20
N SER A 15 -16.59 14.98 -13.73
CA SER A 15 -16.40 15.09 -15.17
C SER A 15 -15.55 13.92 -15.70
N VAL A 16 -15.57 13.71 -17.02
CA VAL A 16 -14.72 12.69 -17.68
C VAL A 16 -13.24 13.00 -17.44
N GLU A 17 -12.84 14.27 -17.55
CA GLU A 17 -11.48 14.74 -17.36
C GLU A 17 -11.00 14.51 -15.93
N GLU A 18 -11.87 14.79 -14.95
CA GLU A 18 -11.59 14.53 -13.54
C GLU A 18 -11.44 13.04 -13.25
N GLY A 19 -12.32 12.20 -13.82
CA GLY A 19 -12.21 10.75 -13.73
C GLY A 19 -10.89 10.23 -14.31
N VAL A 20 -10.47 10.75 -15.47
CA VAL A 20 -9.18 10.42 -16.09
C VAL A 20 -8.01 10.86 -15.20
N ALA A 21 -8.05 12.08 -14.66
CA ALA A 21 -6.99 12.61 -13.79
C ALA A 21 -6.86 11.79 -12.49
N ILE A 22 -7.98 11.38 -11.89
CA ILE A 22 -7.99 10.50 -10.71
C ILE A 22 -7.40 9.14 -11.08
N LYS A 23 -7.81 8.54 -12.21
CA LYS A 23 -7.28 7.25 -12.66
C LYS A 23 -5.76 7.29 -12.86
N GLN A 24 -5.24 8.35 -13.49
CA GLN A 24 -3.81 8.55 -13.67
C GLN A 24 -3.08 8.67 -12.33
N ARG A 25 -3.60 9.50 -11.40
CA ARG A 25 -3.03 9.67 -10.05
C ARG A 25 -3.03 8.38 -9.24
N VAL A 26 -4.13 7.63 -9.26
CA VAL A 26 -4.25 6.33 -8.55
C VAL A 26 -3.29 5.32 -9.16
N THR A 27 -3.17 5.27 -10.48
CA THR A 27 -2.23 4.38 -11.18
C THR A 27 -0.78 4.73 -10.85
N ALA A 28 -0.44 6.02 -10.83
CA ALA A 28 0.89 6.50 -10.46
C ALA A 28 1.21 6.22 -8.98
N LYS A 29 0.25 6.39 -8.07
CA LYS A 29 0.41 6.01 -6.66
C LYS A 29 0.59 4.51 -6.49
N LYS A 30 -0.15 3.69 -7.25
CA LYS A 30 0.03 2.23 -7.27
C LYS A 30 1.41 1.82 -7.82
N ALA A 31 2.01 2.63 -8.70
CA ALA A 31 3.35 2.36 -9.22
C ALA A 31 4.46 2.62 -8.19
N LEU A 32 4.21 3.45 -7.18
CA LEU A 32 5.17 3.76 -6.13
C LEU A 32 5.00 2.79 -4.96
N LYS A 33 5.74 1.68 -5.00
CA LYS A 33 5.85 0.77 -3.86
C LYS A 33 6.41 1.52 -2.64
N THR A 34 5.92 1.15 -1.46
CA THR A 34 6.32 1.73 -0.17
C THR A 34 6.48 0.64 0.87
N TRP A 35 7.37 0.84 1.84
CA TRP A 35 7.51 -0.09 2.95
C TRP A 35 6.32 0.01 3.89
N ARG A 36 5.68 -1.12 4.17
CA ARG A 36 4.55 -1.25 5.08
C ARG A 36 4.84 -2.33 6.09
N TRP A 37 4.56 -2.04 7.36
CA TRP A 37 4.58 -3.05 8.41
C TRP A 37 3.34 -3.94 8.28
N MET A 38 3.55 -5.25 8.28
CA MET A 38 2.50 -6.26 8.07
C MET A 38 2.04 -6.94 9.36
N GLY A 39 2.62 -6.56 10.50
CA GLY A 39 2.34 -7.16 11.80
C GLY A 39 3.46 -8.07 12.31
N ASN A 40 3.16 -8.80 13.38
CA ASN A 40 4.04 -9.77 14.03
C ASN A 40 3.43 -11.16 13.86
N PHE A 41 4.09 -12.00 13.07
CA PHE A 41 3.66 -13.38 12.85
C PHE A 41 4.12 -14.29 14.00
N GLY A 42 3.40 -15.40 14.23
CA GLY A 42 3.75 -16.37 15.27
C GLY A 42 4.95 -17.23 14.89
N ASP A 43 5.19 -17.39 13.58
CA ASP A 43 6.36 -18.08 13.05
C ASP A 43 6.84 -17.49 11.70
N PRO A 44 8.08 -17.79 11.27
CA PRO A 44 8.62 -17.31 10.00
C PRO A 44 7.92 -17.85 8.74
N ALA A 45 7.27 -19.02 8.83
CA ALA A 45 6.59 -19.63 7.68
C ALA A 45 5.27 -18.91 7.35
N GLU A 46 4.52 -18.45 8.36
CA GLU A 46 3.36 -17.56 8.19
C GLU A 46 3.78 -16.26 7.50
N ALA A 47 4.87 -15.64 7.96
CA ALA A 47 5.40 -14.42 7.38
C ALA A 47 5.80 -14.62 5.90
N ALA A 48 6.41 -15.77 5.59
CA ALA A 48 6.75 -16.16 4.23
C ALA A 48 5.50 -16.43 3.37
N ALA A 49 4.45 -17.06 3.92
CA ALA A 49 3.21 -17.31 3.20
C ALA A 49 2.52 -16.01 2.78
N VAL A 50 2.49 -15.00 3.66
CA VAL A 50 1.96 -13.67 3.33
C VAL A 50 2.82 -12.98 2.26
N ALA A 51 4.15 -13.06 2.35
CA ALA A 51 5.04 -12.47 1.35
C ALA A 51 4.83 -13.09 -0.05
N ASN A 52 4.40 -14.35 -0.12
CA ASN A 52 4.12 -15.05 -1.38
C ASN A 52 2.65 -14.92 -1.83
N SER A 53 1.79 -14.24 -1.08
CA SER A 53 0.40 -14.01 -1.47
C SER A 53 0.31 -13.05 -2.67
N ASN A 54 -0.69 -13.20 -3.54
CA ASN A 54 -0.77 -12.42 -4.78
C ASN A 54 -1.20 -10.95 -4.52
N PRO A 55 -0.49 -9.93 -5.02
CA PRO A 55 0.77 -10.00 -5.78
C PRO A 55 1.98 -10.33 -4.88
N PRO A 56 2.82 -11.32 -5.25
CA PRO A 56 3.93 -11.72 -4.40
C PRO A 56 4.98 -10.62 -4.30
N CYS A 57 5.59 -10.51 -3.12
CA CYS A 57 6.80 -9.72 -2.93
C CYS A 57 7.93 -10.32 -3.77
N LEU A 58 8.73 -9.46 -4.39
CA LEU A 58 9.94 -9.86 -5.13
C LEU A 58 11.17 -9.85 -4.22
N ALA A 59 12.31 -10.25 -4.78
CA ALA A 59 13.60 -10.18 -4.09
C ALA A 59 13.88 -8.74 -3.59
N GLY A 60 14.18 -8.61 -2.29
CA GLY A 60 14.42 -7.32 -1.65
C GLY A 60 13.16 -6.56 -1.23
N GLU A 61 11.96 -7.11 -1.45
CA GLU A 61 10.68 -6.48 -1.09
C GLU A 61 10.11 -6.97 0.23
N VAL A 62 10.88 -7.74 0.99
CA VAL A 62 10.48 -8.22 2.32
C VAL A 62 11.66 -8.19 3.29
N ILE A 63 11.40 -7.74 4.52
CA ILE A 63 12.34 -7.75 5.63
C ILE A 63 11.65 -8.48 6.78
N PHE A 64 12.29 -9.54 7.27
CA PHE A 64 11.87 -10.27 8.46
C PHE A 64 12.90 -10.04 9.57
N THR A 65 12.41 -9.85 10.79
CA THR A 65 13.24 -9.89 12.00
C THR A 65 12.71 -10.96 12.93
N ILE A 66 13.59 -11.65 13.66
CA ILE A 66 13.19 -12.62 14.69
C ILE A 66 13.32 -11.94 16.05
N ASN A 67 12.23 -11.81 16.78
CA ASN A 67 12.19 -11.24 18.12
C ASN A 67 11.46 -12.18 19.08
N GLY A 68 12.19 -13.16 19.62
CA GLY A 68 11.62 -14.21 20.47
C GLY A 68 10.68 -15.10 19.66
N SER A 69 9.42 -15.23 20.10
CA SER A 69 8.36 -16.00 19.43
C SER A 69 7.57 -15.18 18.41
N LEU A 70 8.04 -13.99 18.04
CA LEU A 70 7.38 -13.12 17.07
C LEU A 70 8.30 -12.86 15.89
N THR A 71 7.70 -12.84 14.70
CA THR A 71 8.37 -12.50 13.44
C THR A 71 7.74 -11.24 12.86
N PRO A 72 8.19 -10.02 13.25
CA PRO A 72 7.81 -8.80 12.55
C PRO A 72 8.20 -8.86 11.06
N ALA A 73 7.29 -8.47 10.17
CA ALA A 73 7.55 -8.38 8.74
C ALA A 73 7.23 -6.99 8.18
N TRP A 74 8.12 -6.49 7.32
CA TRP A 74 7.88 -5.33 6.47
C TRP A 74 7.88 -5.78 5.02
N MET A 75 6.92 -5.30 4.24
CA MET A 75 6.79 -5.63 2.82
C MET A 75 6.74 -4.35 1.98
N PHE A 76 7.26 -4.43 0.75
CA PHE A 76 7.38 -3.30 -0.17
C PHE A 76 6.41 -3.47 -1.34
N PHE A 77 5.27 -2.78 -1.28
CA PHE A 77 4.21 -2.81 -2.30
C PHE A 77 3.36 -1.53 -2.26
#